data_AF-A0A396GJ56-F1
#
_entry.id   AF-A0A396GJ56-F1
#
_cell.length_a   1.000
_cell.length_b   1.000
_cell.length_c   1.000
_cell.angle_alpha   90.00
_cell.angle_beta   90.00
_cell.angle_gamma   90.00
#
_symmetry.space_group_name_H-M   'P 1'
#
loop_
_entity.id
_entity.type
_entity.pdbx_description
1 polymer ?
#
loop_
_entity_poly.entity_id
_entity_poly.type
_entity_poly.pdbx_seq_one_letter_code
_entity_poly.pdbx_strand_id
1 'polypeptide(L)'
;MLLAEPSSNAQQQRERAAELMFEKYKAPALFLAKNAVLTSFASGRATSLVVDCGGGSTTVAPVHDGYVLQKAVVASPIGGEFLTDCLMKSLESKGIA
;
A
#
# COMPACT_ATOMS: atom_id res chain seq x y z
N MET A 1 -11.41 -10.13 -11.53
CA MET A 1 -10.25 -9.23 -11.45
C MET A 1 -9.76 -9.19 -10.01
N LEU A 2 -8.46 -9.34 -9.80
CA LEU A 2 -7.83 -9.13 -8.49
C LEU A 2 -7.21 -7.73 -8.48
N LEU A 3 -7.54 -6.95 -7.45
CA LEU A 3 -7.03 -5.59 -7.25
C LEU A 3 -6.32 -5.52 -5.91
N ALA A 4 -5.07 -5.09 -5.95
CA ALA A 4 -4.29 -4.84 -4.75
C ALA A 4 -4.71 -3.50 -4.13
N GLU A 5 -4.88 -3.45 -2.81
CA GLU A 5 -5.27 -2.24 -2.09
C GLU A 5 -4.41 -2.00 -0.83
N PRO A 6 -4.24 -0.74 -0.40
CA PRO A 6 -3.60 -0.44 0.88
C PRO A 6 -4.30 -1.13 2.06
N SER A 7 -3.52 -1.58 3.05
CA SER A 7 -4.07 -2.22 4.25
C SER A 7 -5.01 -1.31 5.05
N SER A 8 -4.87 0.01 4.94
CA SER A 8 -5.65 1.05 5.61
C SER A 8 -6.67 1.76 4.69
N ASN A 9 -7.01 1.17 3.54
CA ASN A 9 -7.89 1.80 2.56
C ASN A 9 -9.29 2.09 3.14
N ALA A 10 -9.80 3.30 2.92
CA ALA A 10 -11.10 3.71 3.42
C ALA A 10 -12.25 3.03 2.65
N GLN A 11 -13.34 2.71 3.34
CA GLN A 11 -14.49 2.02 2.73
C GLN A 11 -15.02 2.74 1.48
N GLN A 12 -15.12 4.07 1.51
CA GLN A 12 -15.57 4.86 0.37
C GLN A 12 -14.69 4.68 -0.88
N GLN A 13 -13.37 4.55 -0.71
CA GLN A 13 -12.46 4.32 -1.84
C GLN A 13 -12.64 2.90 -2.41
N ARG A 14 -12.94 1.93 -1.55
CA ARG A 14 -13.21 0.54 -1.94
C ARG A 14 -14.50 0.43 -2.74
N GLU A 15 -15.55 1.13 -2.30
CA GLU A 15 -16.84 1.21 -3.00
C GLU A 15 -16.67 1.86 -4.38
N ARG A 16 -15.95 2.99 -4.46
CA ARG A 16 -15.66 3.66 -5.73
C ARG A 16 -14.86 2.78 -6.69
N ALA A 17 -13.86 2.04 -6.18
CA ALA A 17 -13.11 1.10 -6.99
C ALA A 17 -14.03 -0.02 -7.52
N ALA A 18 -14.92 -0.57 -6.68
CA ALA A 18 -15.87 -1.59 -7.09
C ALA A 18 -16.87 -1.09 -8.15
N GLU A 19 -17.43 0.12 -7.96
CA GLU A 19 -18.31 0.78 -8.90
C GLU A 19 -17.64 0.92 -10.28
N LEU A 20 -16.43 1.48 -10.33
CA LEU A 20 -15.66 1.58 -11.57
C LEU A 20 -15.47 0.22 -12.23
N MET A 21 -15.09 -0.80 -11.45
CA MET A 21 -14.81 -2.12 -11.99
C MET A 21 -16.03 -2.83 -12.56
N PHE A 22 -17.17 -2.78 -11.87
CA PHE A 22 -18.40 -3.42 -12.31
C PHE A 22 -19.15 -2.60 -13.36
N GLU A 23 -19.29 -1.29 -13.16
CA GLU A 23 -20.15 -0.46 -14.00
C GLU A 23 -19.46 0.02 -15.26
N LYS A 24 -18.22 0.51 -15.15
CA LYS A 24 -17.47 1.03 -16.29
C LYS A 24 -16.71 -0.07 -17.03
N TYR A 25 -15.98 -0.91 -16.30
CA TYR A 25 -15.12 -1.94 -16.90
C TYR A 25 -15.80 -3.31 -17.06
N LYS A 26 -17.04 -3.46 -16.57
CA LYS A 26 -17.84 -4.70 -16.70
C LYS A 26 -17.09 -5.95 -16.26
N ALA A 27 -16.26 -5.83 -15.22
CA ALA A 27 -15.56 -6.98 -14.67
C ALA A 27 -16.57 -8.00 -14.11
N PRO A 28 -16.49 -9.29 -14.47
CA PRO A 28 -17.48 -10.30 -14.06
C PRO A 28 -17.39 -10.65 -12.57
N ALA A 29 -16.24 -10.41 -11.94
CA ALA A 29 -16.00 -10.59 -10.52
C ALA A 29 -14.85 -9.70 -10.07
N LEU A 30 -14.86 -9.31 -8.79
CA LEU A 30 -13.85 -8.46 -8.17
C LEU A 30 -13.41 -9.04 -6.82
N PHE A 31 -12.09 -9.08 -6.60
CA PHE A 31 -11.50 -9.37 -5.30
C PHE A 31 -10.49 -8.28 -4.93
N LEU A 32 -10.72 -7.63 -3.79
CA LEU A 32 -9.81 -6.62 -3.24
C LEU A 32 -8.88 -7.28 -2.22
N ALA A 33 -7.59 -7.32 -2.53
CA ALA A 33 -6.57 -7.97 -1.74
C ALA A 33 -5.64 -6.93 -1.11
N LYS A 34 -5.44 -6.99 0.21
CA LYS A 34 -4.54 -6.06 0.89
C LYS A 34 -3.09 -6.33 0.49
N ASN A 35 -2.34 -5.27 0.17
CA ASN A 35 -0.92 -5.34 -0.20
C ASN A 35 -0.11 -6.19 0.78
N ALA A 36 -0.32 -6.02 2.09
CA ALA A 36 0.41 -6.77 3.10
C ALA A 36 0.17 -8.29 3.01
N VAL A 37 -1.05 -8.74 2.70
CA VAL A 37 -1.34 -10.17 2.50
C VAL A 37 -0.63 -10.68 1.26
N LEU A 38 -0.66 -9.93 0.17
CA LEU A 38 0.01 -10.29 -1.08
C LEU A 38 1.53 -10.39 -0.89
N THR A 39 2.13 -9.44 -0.18
CA THR A 39 3.57 -9.48 0.17
C THR A 39 3.90 -10.66 1.05
N SER A 40 3.10 -10.91 2.10
CA SER A 40 3.29 -12.07 2.99
C SER A 40 3.20 -13.38 2.20
N PHE A 41 2.21 -13.49 1.31
CA PHE A 41 2.00 -14.64 0.43
C PHE A 41 3.17 -14.84 -0.54
N ALA A 42 3.63 -13.78 -1.21
CA ALA A 42 4.79 -13.83 -2.11
C ALA A 42 6.06 -14.28 -1.37
N SER A 43 6.18 -13.97 -0.08
CA SER A 43 7.28 -14.43 0.77
C SER A 43 7.10 -15.86 1.31
N GLY A 44 6.00 -16.54 1.03
CA GLY A 44 5.69 -17.87 1.57
C GLY A 44 5.47 -17.90 3.08
N ARG A 45 5.08 -16.77 3.68
CA ARG A 45 4.86 -16.65 5.13
C ARG A 45 3.39 -16.41 5.42
N ALA A 46 2.79 -17.27 6.23
CA ALA A 46 1.41 -17.08 6.70
C ALA A 46 1.31 -16.01 7.79
N THR A 47 2.35 -15.87 8.61
CA THR A 47 2.47 -14.85 9.65
C THR A 47 3.74 -14.02 9.42
N SER A 48 3.60 -12.70 9.33
CA SER A 48 4.70 -11.76 9.07
C SER A 48 4.38 -10.33 9.53
N LEU A 49 5.40 -9.48 9.65
CA LEU A 49 5.24 -8.04 9.76
C LEU A 49 5.67 -7.41 8.43
N VAL A 50 4.73 -6.86 7.67
CA VAL A 50 5.04 -6.20 6.41
C VAL A 50 5.30 -4.72 6.67
N VAL A 51 6.48 -4.25 6.26
CA VAL A 51 6.85 -2.84 6.24
C VAL A 51 6.93 -2.41 4.77
N ASP A 52 5.94 -1.67 4.32
CA ASP A 52 5.78 -1.21 2.95
C ASP A 52 6.16 0.28 2.86
N CYS A 53 7.35 0.56 2.31
CA CYS A 53 7.86 1.92 2.12
C CYS A 53 7.58 2.40 0.69
N GLY A 54 6.44 3.06 0.50
CA GLY A 54 6.03 3.62 -0.79
C GLY A 54 6.62 5.01 -1.07
N GLY A 55 6.17 5.64 -2.16
CA GLY A 55 6.56 7.00 -2.54
C GLY A 55 6.14 8.04 -1.50
N GLY A 56 4.84 8.20 -1.25
CA GLY A 56 4.33 9.22 -0.33
C GLY A 56 4.19 8.77 1.14
N SER A 57 4.31 7.48 1.45
CA SER A 57 4.11 7.00 2.83
C SER A 57 4.75 5.64 3.08
N THR A 58 4.98 5.34 4.36
CA THR A 58 5.39 4.03 4.84
C THR A 58 4.29 3.43 5.71
N THR A 59 3.87 2.21 5.40
CA THR A 59 2.83 1.48 6.15
C THR A 59 3.42 0.23 6.79
N VAL A 60 3.10 -0.01 8.06
CA VAL A 60 3.44 -1.24 8.77
C VAL A 60 2.15 -2.00 9.06
N ALA A 61 2.06 -3.23 8.57
CA ALA A 61 0.88 -4.06 8.68
C ALA A 61 1.26 -5.50 9.12
N PRO A 62 0.85 -5.92 10.33
CA PRO A 62 1.00 -7.31 10.75
C PRO A 62 0.01 -8.21 10.00
N VAL A 63 0.51 -9.33 9.51
CA VAL A 63 -0.25 -10.43 8.92
C VAL A 63 -0.14 -11.63 9.84
N HIS A 64 -1.27 -12.23 10.22
CA HIS A 64 -1.34 -13.44 11.01
C HIS A 64 -2.27 -14.44 10.32
N ASP A 65 -1.75 -15.63 10.04
CA ASP A 65 -2.43 -16.71 9.31
C ASP A 65 -3.15 -16.24 8.03
N GLY A 66 -2.49 -15.35 7.27
CA GLY A 66 -3.01 -14.80 6.01
C GLY A 66 -3.95 -13.60 6.15
N TYR A 67 -4.21 -13.13 7.38
CA TYR A 67 -5.09 -11.99 7.65
C TYR A 67 -4.33 -10.80 8.22
N VAL A 68 -4.67 -9.59 7.74
CA VAL A 68 -4.16 -8.36 8.34
C VAL A 68 -4.88 -8.06 9.65
N LEU A 69 -4.12 -7.85 10.74
CA LEU A 69 -4.69 -7.37 12.00
C LEU A 69 -4.98 -5.87 11.88
N GLN A 70 -6.16 -5.53 11.36
CA GLN A 70 -6.51 -4.17 10.92
C GLN A 70 -6.25 -3.08 11.97
N LYS A 71 -6.53 -3.36 13.25
CA LYS A 71 -6.37 -2.41 14.36
C LYS A 71 -4.90 -2.11 14.71
N ALA A 72 -3.97 -2.93 14.24
CA ALA A 72 -2.54 -2.80 14.49
C ALA A 72 -1.78 -2.24 13.26
N VAL A 73 -2.49 -1.85 12.21
CA VAL A 73 -1.89 -1.18 11.05
C VAL A 73 -1.54 0.25 11.43
N VAL A 74 -0.30 0.65 11.18
CA VAL A 74 0.18 2.02 11.39
C VAL A 74 0.79 2.55 10.10
N ALA A 75 0.68 3.87 9.90
CA ALA A 75 1.24 4.53 8.73
C ALA A 75 1.96 5.82 9.13
N SER A 76 3.03 6.13 8.39
CA SER A 76 3.79 7.36 8.49
C SER A 76 3.71 8.09 7.14
N PRO A 77 3.54 9.42 7.12
CA PRO A 77 3.55 10.21 5.88
C PRO A 77 4.97 10.38 5.29
N ILE A 78 5.95 9.59 5.75
CA ILE A 78 7.31 9.59 5.24
C ILE A 78 7.46 8.41 4.28
N GLY A 79 7.86 8.69 3.05
CA GLY A 79 8.17 7.68 2.04
C GLY A 79 9.37 8.09 1.18
N GLY A 80 9.50 7.51 0.00
CA GLY A 80 10.57 7.84 -0.96
C GLY A 80 10.57 9.29 -1.43
N GLU A 81 9.42 9.95 -1.53
CA GLU A 81 9.31 11.37 -1.92
C GLU A 81 10.05 12.28 -0.94
N PHE A 82 9.96 12.00 0.36
CA PHE A 82 10.73 12.72 1.38
C PHE A 82 12.24 12.58 1.15
N LEU A 83 12.71 11.38 0.78
CA LEU A 83 14.12 11.16 0.47
C LEU A 83 14.55 11.91 -0.80
N THR A 84 13.69 11.93 -1.82
CA THR A 84 13.91 12.71 -3.05
C THR A 84 14.06 14.20 -2.74
N ASP A 85 13.17 14.77 -1.91
CA ASP A 85 13.23 16.17 -1.50
C ASP A 85 14.51 16.51 -0.72
N CYS A 86 14.91 15.63 0.20
CA CYS A 86 16.17 15.76 0.93
C CYS A 86 17.37 15.74 -0.01
N LEU A 87 17.36 14.84 -1.00
CA LEU A 87 18.44 14.73 -1.97
C LEU A 87 18.51 15.96 -2.87
N MET A 88 17.37 16.45 -3.39
CA MET A 88 17.30 17.65 -4.22
C MET A 88 17.89 18.86 -3.49
N LYS A 89 17.48 19.11 -2.24
CA LYS A 89 18.04 20.19 -1.42
C LYS A 89 19.56 20.07 -1.23
N SER A 90 20.06 18.84 -1.07
CA SER A 90 21.51 18.60 -0.96
C SER A 90 22.26 18.81 -2.27
N LEU A 91 21.62 18.61 -3.42
CA LEU A 91 22.23 18.84 -4.74
C LEU A 91 22.27 20.35 -5.05
N GLU A 92 21.18 21.06 -4.76
CA GLU A 92 21.09 22.52 -4.84
C GLU A 92 22.15 23.19 -3.97
N SER A 93 22.33 22.72 -2.72
CA SER A 93 23.34 23.27 -1.81
C SER A 93 24.79 23.06 -2.30
N LYS A 94 25.00 22.12 -3.23
CA LYS A 94 26.31 21.83 -3.85
C LYS A 94 26.46 22.45 -5.24
N GLY A 95 25.45 23.16 -5.75
CA GLY A 95 25.45 23.76 -7.08
C GLY A 95 25.43 22.73 -8.22
N ILE A 96 24.94 21.52 -7.96
CA ILE A 96 24.85 20.44 -8.96
C ILE A 96 23.50 20.48 -9.69
N ALA A 97 22.46 21.00 -9.03
CA ALA A 97 21.10 21.17 -9.55
C ALA A 97 20.72 22.65 -9.54
#